data_AF-A0AAV3NT71-F1
#
_entry.id   AF-A0AAV3NT71-F1
#
_cell.length_a   1.000
_cell.length_b   1.000
_cell.length_c   1.000
_cell.angle_alpha   90.00
_cell.angle_beta   90.00
_cell.angle_gamma   90.00
#
_symmetry.space_group_name_H-M   'P 1'
#
loop_
_entity.id
_entity.type
_entity.pdbx_description
1 polymer ?
#
loop_
_entity_poly.entity_id
_entity_poly.type
_entity_poly.pdbx_seq_one_letter_code
_entity_poly.pdbx_strand_id
1 'polypeptide(L)'
;MLGVDTELSLHRLHVEPSCRPVKQKKRNFSDEKNLAIQKEAEELVKANAIRELQFPEWIANVVMVKKYNNKWRMCTEFTNLNKACPKDYYPLLCLERLVDGSAGHKVFEFLDASRGYHQILLHDDDQEKVAFVTEYGLYY
;
A
#
# COMPACT_ATOMS: atom_id res chain seq x y z
N MET A 1 -11.93 2.27 -9.96
CA MET A 1 -12.04 3.50 -9.15
C MET A 1 -11.37 4.60 -9.94
N LEU A 2 -12.03 5.70 -10.27
CA LEU A 2 -11.34 6.88 -10.81
C LEU A 2 -10.60 7.49 -9.63
N GLY A 3 -9.30 7.20 -9.53
CA GLY A 3 -8.42 7.78 -8.52
C GLY A 3 -8.15 9.26 -8.79
N VAL A 4 -7.10 9.78 -8.16
CA VAL A 4 -6.55 11.09 -8.55
C VAL A 4 -6.05 11.00 -9.99
N ASP A 5 -6.25 12.06 -10.76
CA ASP A 5 -5.74 12.16 -12.12
C ASP A 5 -4.22 11.91 -12.15
N THR A 6 -3.77 11.07 -13.08
CA THR A 6 -2.35 10.73 -13.27
C THR A 6 -1.50 11.94 -13.67
N GLU A 7 -2.10 12.97 -14.28
CA GLU A 7 -1.42 14.24 -14.55
C GLU A 7 -1.18 15.05 -13.27
N LEU A 8 -2.04 14.89 -12.26
CA LEU A 8 -1.90 15.58 -10.97
C LEU A 8 -0.97 14.83 -10.03
N SER A 9 -1.11 13.51 -9.93
CA SER A 9 -0.30 12.71 -9.01
C SER A 9 -0.18 11.26 -9.45
N LEU A 10 1.05 10.76 -9.42
CA LEU A 10 1.41 9.38 -9.72
C LEU A 10 2.56 8.96 -8.80
N HIS A 11 2.39 7.84 -8.11
CA HIS A 11 3.39 7.36 -7.17
C HIS A 11 4.51 6.61 -7.89
N ARG A 12 5.75 7.06 -7.67
CA ARG A 12 6.98 6.40 -8.11
C ARG A 12 7.79 6.00 -6.88
N LEU A 13 8.31 4.77 -6.89
CA LEU A 13 9.10 4.21 -5.78
C LEU A 13 10.54 4.70 -5.80
N HIS A 14 11.07 5.06 -6.98
CA HIS A 14 12.47 5.44 -7.19
C HIS A 14 13.47 4.42 -6.60
N VAL A 15 13.18 3.13 -6.76
CA VAL A 15 14.04 2.05 -6.26
C VAL A 15 15.46 2.23 -6.80
N GLU A 16 16.45 2.17 -5.91
CA GLU A 16 17.85 2.37 -6.27
C GLU A 16 18.30 1.31 -7.31
N PRO A 17 18.83 1.72 -8.49
CA PRO A 17 19.15 0.77 -9.57
C PRO A 17 20.19 -0.30 -9.20
N SER A 18 21.06 -0.03 -8.22
CA SER A 18 22.05 -0.98 -7.72
C SER A 18 21.46 -2.03 -6.77
N CYS A 19 20.23 -1.82 -6.28
CA CYS A 19 19.60 -2.74 -5.34
C CYS A 19 19.12 -4.01 -6.04
N ARG A 20 19.47 -5.17 -5.48
CA ARG A 20 19.00 -6.46 -6.01
C ARG A 20 17.56 -6.73 -5.56
N PRO A 21 16.66 -7.14 -6.46
CA PRO A 21 15.31 -7.57 -6.09
C PRO A 21 15.31 -8.69 -5.06
N VAL A 22 14.37 -8.63 -4.12
CA VAL A 22 14.24 -9.64 -3.06
C VAL A 22 12.95 -10.42 -3.23
N LYS A 23 13.08 -11.74 -3.38
CA LYS A 23 11.97 -12.69 -3.32
C LYS A 23 11.89 -13.33 -1.94
N GLN A 24 10.95 -12.86 -1.12
CA GLN A 24 10.75 -13.45 0.20
C GLN A 24 10.14 -14.86 0.07
N LYS A 25 10.60 -15.79 0.92
CA LYS A 25 10.00 -17.12 1.01
C LYS A 25 8.55 -16.99 1.51
N LYS A 26 7.59 -17.60 0.80
CA LYS A 26 6.17 -17.62 1.20
C LYS A 26 6.03 -18.08 2.65
N ARG A 27 5.26 -17.33 3.44
CA ARG A 27 4.84 -17.74 4.79
C ARG A 27 3.58 -18.60 4.74
N ASN A 28 3.54 -19.60 5.60
CA ASN A 28 2.36 -20.43 5.78
C ASN A 28 1.47 -19.83 6.87
N PHE A 29 0.15 -19.85 6.65
CA PHE A 29 -0.84 -19.42 7.62
C PHE A 29 -1.84 -20.55 7.92
N SER A 30 -2.63 -20.39 8.98
CA SER A 30 -3.78 -21.26 9.25
C SER A 30 -4.88 -21.04 8.23
N ASP A 31 -5.77 -22.02 8.05
CA ASP A 31 -6.89 -21.96 7.11
C ASP A 31 -7.78 -20.72 7.33
N GLU A 32 -8.04 -20.37 8.59
CA GLU A 32 -8.80 -19.16 8.96
C GLU A 32 -8.15 -17.89 8.37
N LYS A 33 -6.82 -17.77 8.48
CA LYS A 33 -6.08 -16.63 7.97
C LYS A 33 -5.98 -16.65 6.46
N ASN A 34 -5.77 -17.81 5.84
CA ASN A 34 -5.75 -17.96 4.39
C ASN A 34 -7.10 -17.55 3.77
N LEU A 35 -8.22 -17.93 4.39
CA LEU A 35 -9.55 -17.50 3.95
C LEU A 35 -9.73 -15.98 4.05
N ALA A 36 -9.22 -15.36 5.12
CA ALA A 36 -9.25 -13.90 5.27
C ALA A 36 -8.39 -13.18 4.23
N ILE A 37 -7.19 -13.70 3.95
CA ILE A 37 -6.30 -13.19 2.90
C ILE A 37 -6.98 -13.27 1.54
N GLN A 38 -7.54 -14.43 1.22
CA GLN A 38 -8.23 -14.65 -0.05
C GLN A 38 -9.37 -13.66 -0.24
N LYS A 39 -10.22 -13.50 0.78
CA LYS A 39 -11.34 -12.57 0.72
C LYS A 39 -10.89 -11.12 0.48
N GLU A 40 -9.85 -10.67 1.17
CA GLU A 40 -9.34 -9.30 1.02
C GLU A 40 -8.68 -9.11 -0.36
N ALA A 41 -7.92 -10.09 -0.85
CA ALA A 41 -7.35 -10.06 -2.19
C ALA A 41 -8.44 -10.01 -3.28
N GLU A 42 -9.49 -10.82 -3.18
CA GLU A 42 -10.63 -10.80 -4.12
C GLU A 42 -11.36 -9.46 -4.12
N GLU A 43 -11.54 -8.82 -2.95
CA GLU A 43 -12.14 -7.49 -2.84
C GLU A 43 -11.26 -6.43 -3.51
N LEU A 44 -9.94 -6.53 -3.39
CA LEU A 44 -8.99 -5.62 -4.05
C LEU A 44 -8.97 -5.83 -5.57
N VAL A 45 -9.02 -7.07 -6.06
CA VAL A 45 -9.12 -7.40 -7.49
C VAL A 45 -10.43 -6.84 -8.06
N LYS A 46 -11.57 -7.07 -7.39
CA LYS A 46 -12.87 -6.53 -7.82
C LYS A 46 -12.89 -4.99 -7.87
N ALA A 47 -12.11 -4.34 -7.02
CA ALA A 47 -11.97 -2.89 -7.03
C ALA A 47 -11.01 -2.36 -8.11
N ASN A 48 -10.36 -3.24 -8.90
CA ASN A 48 -9.25 -2.94 -9.79
C ASN A 48 -8.09 -2.24 -9.08
N ALA A 49 -7.87 -2.55 -7.79
CA ALA A 49 -6.77 -2.00 -7.01
C ALA A 49 -5.50 -2.84 -7.14
N ILE A 50 -5.67 -4.15 -7.42
CA ILE A 50 -4.58 -5.10 -7.65
C ILE A 50 -4.90 -5.98 -8.85
N ARG A 51 -3.89 -6.60 -9.47
CA ARG A 51 -4.07 -7.67 -10.47
C ARG A 51 -3.06 -8.80 -10.30
N GLU A 52 -3.35 -9.95 -10.90
CA GLU A 52 -2.43 -11.08 -10.92
C GLU A 52 -1.16 -10.76 -11.74
N LEU A 53 -0.04 -11.30 -11.25
CA LEU A 53 1.26 -11.23 -11.90
C LEU A 53 1.82 -12.59 -12.23
N GLN A 54 2.62 -12.61 -13.29
CA GLN A 54 3.41 -13.77 -13.69
C GLN A 54 4.89 -13.41 -13.53
N PHE A 55 5.64 -14.25 -12.83
CA PHE A 55 7.10 -14.17 -12.69
C PHE A 55 7.68 -12.84 -12.14
N PRO A 56 7.15 -12.24 -11.06
CA PRO A 56 7.69 -10.99 -10.53
C PRO A 56 9.11 -11.15 -9.97
N GLU A 57 9.91 -10.09 -10.08
CA GLU A 57 11.28 -10.03 -9.53
C GLU A 57 11.30 -9.74 -8.03
N TRP A 58 10.38 -8.90 -7.56
CA TRP A 58 10.15 -8.62 -6.15
C TRP A 58 9.01 -9.49 -5.64
N ILE A 59 9.16 -10.07 -4.44
CA ILE A 59 8.05 -10.78 -3.79
C ILE A 59 8.06 -10.44 -2.31
N ALA A 60 7.03 -9.73 -1.86
CA ALA A 60 6.75 -9.48 -0.45
C ALA A 60 5.78 -10.53 0.12
N ASN A 61 5.94 -10.84 1.40
CA ASN A 61 4.94 -11.63 2.13
C ASN A 61 3.79 -10.76 2.62
N VAL A 62 2.66 -11.42 2.81
CA VAL A 62 1.55 -10.88 3.60
C VAL A 62 1.80 -11.09 5.10
N VAL A 63 1.24 -10.21 5.92
CA VAL A 63 1.18 -10.28 7.38
C VAL A 63 -0.27 -10.04 7.81
N MET A 64 -0.75 -10.88 8.72
CA MET A 64 -2.12 -10.78 9.24
C MET A 64 -2.13 -10.12 10.61
N VAL A 65 -2.87 -9.02 10.73
CA VAL A 65 -3.02 -8.26 11.98
C VAL A 65 -4.48 -8.26 12.41
N LYS A 66 -4.76 -8.47 13.70
CA LYS A 66 -6.12 -8.32 14.23
C LYS A 66 -6.42 -6.84 14.47
N LYS A 67 -7.55 -6.36 13.96
CA LYS A 67 -8.13 -5.08 14.35
C LYS A 67 -8.75 -5.19 15.75
N TYR A 68 -9.02 -4.03 16.37
CA TYR A 68 -9.73 -3.95 17.66
C TYR A 68 -11.10 -4.66 17.65
N ASN A 69 -11.75 -4.75 16.49
CA ASN A 69 -13.02 -5.44 16.29
C ASN A 69 -12.87 -6.95 16.03
N ASN A 70 -11.71 -7.54 16.35
CA ASN A 70 -11.35 -8.95 16.13
C ASN A 70 -11.33 -9.43 14.67
N LYS A 71 -11.56 -8.54 13.69
CA LYS A 71 -11.42 -8.89 12.27
C LYS A 71 -9.93 -8.91 11.87
N TRP A 72 -9.58 -9.86 11.02
CA TRP A 72 -8.28 -9.89 10.35
C TRP A 72 -8.15 -8.73 9.34
N ARG A 73 -6.94 -8.18 9.24
CA ARG A 73 -6.52 -7.24 8.19
C ARG A 73 -5.26 -7.79 7.55
N MET A 74 -5.27 -7.85 6.22
CA MET A 74 -4.12 -8.12 5.39
C MET A 74 -3.22 -6.88 5.33
N CYS A 75 -1.92 -7.07 5.58
CA CYS A 75 -0.89 -6.07 5.37
C CYS A 75 0.24 -6.69 4.54
N THR A 76 0.84 -5.93 3.62
CA THR A 76 1.99 -6.43 2.87
C THR A 76 3.30 -5.96 3.51
N GLU A 77 4.25 -6.87 3.69
CA GLU A 77 5.52 -6.60 4.34
C GLU A 77 6.56 -6.09 3.33
N PHE A 78 6.50 -4.79 3.03
CA PHE A 78 7.44 -4.12 2.12
C PHE A 78 8.79 -3.76 2.75
N THR A 79 9.21 -4.39 3.85
CA THR A 79 10.45 -4.03 4.58
C THR A 79 11.69 -4.02 3.67
N ASN A 80 11.82 -4.97 2.74
CA ASN A 80 12.97 -5.02 1.84
C ASN A 80 12.87 -4.00 0.72
N LEU A 81 11.67 -3.80 0.16
CA LEU A 81 11.41 -2.80 -0.86
C LEU A 81 11.66 -1.39 -0.31
N ASN A 82 11.13 -1.09 0.88
CA ASN A 82 11.29 0.19 1.56
C ASN A 82 12.76 0.52 1.90
N LYS A 83 13.63 -0.48 2.05
CA LYS A 83 15.08 -0.27 2.21
C LYS A 83 15.77 0.11 0.91
N ALA A 84 15.19 -0.30 -0.23
CA ALA A 84 15.70 -0.01 -1.56
C ALA A 84 15.20 1.33 -2.12
N CYS A 85 14.11 1.86 -1.55
CA CYS A 85 13.61 3.19 -1.89
C CYS A 85 14.38 4.28 -1.12
N PRO A 86 14.73 5.41 -1.76
CA PRO A 86 15.26 6.57 -1.05
C PRO A 86 14.22 7.13 -0.07
N LYS A 87 14.70 7.72 1.03
CA LYS A 87 13.82 8.42 1.96
C LYS A 87 13.39 9.75 1.34
N ASP A 88 12.09 9.95 1.22
CA ASP A 88 11.52 11.25 0.89
C ASP A 88 11.49 12.14 2.15
N TYR A 89 12.00 13.36 2.01
CA TYR A 89 12.02 14.38 3.07
C TYR A 89 11.00 15.48 2.75
N TYR A 90 9.80 15.07 2.33
CA TYR A 90 8.71 16.01 2.07
C TYR A 90 8.46 16.90 3.30
N PRO A 91 8.44 18.23 3.14
CA PRO A 91 8.30 19.15 4.26
C PRO A 91 6.86 19.12 4.78
N LEU A 92 6.60 18.22 5.72
CA LEU A 92 5.33 18.21 6.45
C LEU A 92 5.19 19.50 7.25
N LEU A 93 3.99 20.10 7.19
CA LEU A 93 3.69 21.32 7.93
C LEU A 93 3.77 21.06 9.44
N CYS A 94 4.34 22.02 10.16
CA CYS A 94 4.35 21.98 11.62
C CYS A 94 2.92 22.06 12.16
N LEU A 95 2.56 21.12 13.05
CA LEU A 95 1.22 21.03 13.62
C LEU A 95 0.81 22.32 14.35
N GLU A 96 1.72 22.93 15.11
CA GLU A 96 1.44 24.19 15.83
C GLU A 96 1.03 25.30 14.86
N ARG A 97 1.71 25.40 13.72
CA ARG A 97 1.40 26.39 12.69
C ARG A 97 0.03 26.16 12.06
N LEU A 98 -0.40 24.90 11.91
CA LEU A 98 -1.74 24.56 11.43
C LEU A 98 -2.81 24.96 12.44
N VAL A 99 -2.56 24.73 13.74
CA VAL A 99 -3.48 25.10 14.82
C VAL A 99 -3.61 26.62 14.93
N ASP A 100 -2.48 27.34 14.96
CA ASP A 100 -2.46 28.80 15.04
C ASP A 100 -3.14 29.46 13.84
N GLY A 101 -2.90 28.91 12.63
CA GLY A 101 -3.56 29.36 11.40
C GLY A 101 -5.09 29.22 11.42
N SER A 102 -5.61 28.36 12.28
CA SER A 102 -7.05 28.17 12.45
C SER A 102 -7.68 29.07 13.51
N ALA A 103 -6.88 29.80 14.30
CA ALA A 103 -7.38 30.70 15.33
C ALA A 103 -8.34 31.76 14.73
N GLY A 104 -9.42 32.05 15.45
CA GLY A 104 -10.43 33.04 15.03
C GLY A 104 -11.48 32.52 14.03
N HIS A 105 -11.33 31.31 13.49
CA HIS A 105 -12.37 30.68 12.68
C HIS A 105 -13.46 30.09 13.58
N LYS A 106 -14.73 30.24 13.16
CA LYS A 106 -15.90 29.82 13.96
C LYS A 106 -16.46 28.45 13.54
N VAL A 107 -16.08 27.97 12.36
CA VAL A 107 -16.58 26.74 11.76
C VAL A 107 -15.39 25.95 11.23
N PHE A 108 -15.39 24.65 11.53
CA PHE A 108 -14.38 23.70 11.08
C PHE A 108 -15.08 22.55 10.37
N GLU A 109 -14.58 22.20 9.19
CA GLU A 109 -15.04 21.04 8.43
C GLU A 109 -13.87 20.07 8.29
N PHE A 110 -14.12 18.80 8.61
CA PHE A 110 -13.13 17.74 8.54
C PHE A 110 -13.51 16.80 7.40
N LEU A 111 -12.61 16.67 6.43
CA LEU A 111 -12.77 15.77 5.30
C LEU A 111 -11.78 14.62 5.45
N ASP A 112 -12.27 13.38 5.36
CA ASP A 112 -11.43 12.19 5.34
C ASP A 112 -11.33 11.66 3.91
N ALA A 113 -10.10 11.62 3.40
CA ALA A 113 -9.79 10.97 2.13
C ALA A 113 -9.76 9.45 2.35
N SER A 114 -10.94 8.84 2.50
CA SER A 114 -11.06 7.42 2.78
C SER A 114 -10.34 6.58 1.72
N ARG A 115 -9.54 5.60 2.18
CA ARG A 115 -8.64 4.79 1.31
C ARG A 115 -7.71 5.64 0.45
N GLY A 116 -7.28 6.82 0.90
CA GLY A 116 -6.47 7.76 0.13
C GLY A 116 -5.24 7.15 -0.55
N TYR A 117 -4.57 6.19 0.11
CA TYR A 117 -3.45 5.45 -0.50
C TYR A 117 -3.80 4.72 -1.80
N HIS A 118 -5.03 4.22 -1.94
CA HIS A 118 -5.47 3.49 -3.14
C HIS A 118 -6.02 4.43 -4.23
N GLN A 119 -6.08 5.73 -3.96
CA GLN A 119 -6.53 6.72 -4.95
C GLN A 119 -5.38 7.23 -5.81
N ILE A 120 -4.13 7.14 -5.33
CA ILE A 120 -2.95 7.52 -6.10
C ILE A 120 -2.42 6.26 -6.79
N LEU A 121 -2.36 6.28 -8.11
CA LEU A 121 -1.88 5.14 -8.89
C LEU A 121 -0.36 4.98 -8.77
N LEU A 122 0.11 3.75 -8.87
CA LEU A 122 1.53 3.43 -9.06
C LEU A 122 1.88 3.59 -10.53
N HIS A 123 3.06 4.17 -10.79
CA HIS A 123 3.64 4.18 -12.13
C HIS A 123 3.81 2.74 -12.65
N ASP A 124 3.52 2.52 -13.95
CA ASP A 124 3.50 1.18 -14.55
C ASP A 124 4.81 0.41 -14.32
N ASP A 125 5.95 1.06 -14.46
CA ASP A 125 7.27 0.44 -14.20
C ASP A 125 7.48 -0.02 -12.75
N ASP A 126 6.76 0.57 -11.78
CA ASP A 126 6.91 0.30 -10.35
C ASP A 126 5.87 -0.69 -9.81
N GLN A 127 4.82 -0.96 -10.58
CA GLN A 127 3.73 -1.86 -10.21
C GLN A 127 4.23 -3.26 -9.85
N GLU A 128 5.09 -3.86 -10.67
CA GLU A 128 5.61 -5.21 -10.39
C GLU A 128 6.53 -5.26 -9.16
N LYS A 129 7.07 -4.12 -8.72
CA LYS A 129 7.98 -4.05 -7.56
C LYS A 129 7.24 -4.18 -6.23
N VAL A 130 5.94 -3.84 -6.19
CA VAL A 130 5.09 -4.02 -4.99
C VAL A 130 4.41 -5.40 -4.94
N ALA A 131 4.88 -6.35 -5.75
CA ALA A 131 4.28 -7.67 -5.82
C ALA A 131 4.35 -8.42 -4.48
N PHE A 132 3.29 -9.15 -4.17
CA PHE A 132 3.15 -9.94 -2.96
C PHE A 132 2.57 -11.34 -3.22
N VAL A 133 2.92 -12.28 -2.35
CA VAL A 133 2.52 -13.68 -2.45
C VAL A 133 1.45 -14.04 -1.43
N THR A 134 0.43 -14.76 -1.89
CA THR A 134 -0.59 -15.41 -1.07
C THR A 134 -0.58 -16.93 -1.32
N GLU A 135 -1.44 -17.68 -0.63
CA GLU A 135 -1.64 -19.10 -0.92
C GLU A 135 -2.22 -19.34 -2.33
N TYR A 136 -2.97 -18.37 -2.87
CA TYR A 136 -3.78 -18.53 -4.07
C TYR A 136 -3.18 -17.86 -5.31
N GLY A 137 -2.18 -16.98 -5.15
CA GLY A 137 -1.60 -16.29 -6.28
C GLY A 137 -0.56 -15.23 -5.90
N LEU A 138 0.04 -14.65 -6.95
CA LEU A 138 0.91 -13.49 -6.91
C LEU A 138 0.15 -12.29 -7.46
N TYR A 139 0.16 -11.20 -6.72
CA TYR A 139 -0.55 -9.96 -7.05
C TYR A 139 0.38 -8.76 -6.89
N TYR A 140 0.01 -7.60 -7.41
CA TYR A 140 0.49 -6.29 -6.95
C TYR A 140 -0.68 -5.35 -6.77
#